data_AF-A0A2W6TUI5-F1
#
_entry.id   AF-A0A2W6TUI5-F1
#
_cell.length_a   1.000
_cell.length_b   1.000
_cell.length_c   1.000
_cell.angle_alpha   90.00
_cell.angle_beta   90.00
_cell.angle_gamma   90.00
#
_symmetry.space_group_name_H-M   'P 1'
#
loop_
_entity.id
_entity.type
_entity.pdbx_description
1 polymer ?
#
loop_
_entity_poly.entity_id
_entity_poly.type
_entity_poly.pdbx_seq_one_letter_code
_entity_poly.pdbx_strand_id
1 'polypeptide(L)'
;MICGENFPGALLGKHSPVGFYATRFVEAASSDDAEALALDQLRNEDELNIPAELRSEDARVFFEEITEINADSERLPNSGFTFFVMGS
;
A
#
# COMPACT_ATOMS: atom_id res chain seq x y z
N MET A 1 5.75 3.22 -6.76
CA MET A 1 4.86 3.73 -5.70
C MET A 1 3.55 2.98 -5.73
N ILE A 2 2.99 2.69 -4.57
CA ILE A 2 1.69 2.03 -4.39
C ILE A 2 0.71 3.06 -3.84
N CYS A 3 -0.48 3.14 -4.42
CA CYS A 3 -1.58 3.98 -3.96
C CYS A 3 -2.77 3.10 -3.58
N GLY A 4 -3.19 3.16 -2.32
CA GLY A 4 -4.44 2.57 -1.84
C GLY A 4 -5.53 3.62 -1.76
N GLU A 5 -6.74 3.29 -2.17
CA GLU A 5 -7.90 4.17 -2.14
C GLU A 5 -9.11 3.51 -1.48
N ASN A 6 -9.97 4.34 -0.87
CA ASN A 6 -11.25 3.96 -0.26
C ASN A 6 -11.15 2.88 0.83
N PHE A 7 -10.04 2.85 1.57
CA PHE A 7 -9.89 1.97 2.72
C PHE A 7 -10.68 2.51 3.92
N PRO A 8 -11.29 1.64 4.74
CA PRO A 8 -11.91 2.07 5.98
C PRO A 8 -10.82 2.53 6.94
N GLY A 9 -10.93 3.76 7.42
CA GLY A 9 -9.96 4.34 8.32
C GLY A 9 -10.53 5.48 9.13
N ALA A 10 -9.75 5.94 10.10
CA ALA A 10 -10.04 7.15 10.85
C ALA A 10 -8.79 8.03 10.87
N LEU A 11 -8.85 9.18 10.22
CA LEU A 11 -7.82 10.21 10.32
C LEU A 11 -8.35 11.35 11.19
N LEU A 12 -7.57 11.73 12.21
CA LEU A 12 -7.92 12.82 13.14
C LEU A 12 -9.30 12.67 13.79
N GLY A 13 -9.72 11.43 14.08
CA GLY A 13 -11.01 11.12 14.71
C GLY A 13 -12.23 11.18 13.79
N LYS A 14 -12.04 11.39 12.47
CA LYS A 14 -13.13 11.31 11.49
C LYS A 14 -13.11 9.96 10.80
N HIS A 15 -14.24 9.24 10.88
CA HIS A 15 -14.46 8.02 10.13
C HIS A 15 -14.86 8.39 8.70
N SER A 16 -13.89 8.37 7.80
CA SER A 16 -14.08 8.59 6.37
C SER A 16 -13.19 7.62 5.61
N PRO A 17 -13.53 7.25 4.37
CA PRO A 17 -12.61 6.50 3.53
C PRO A 17 -11.27 7.24 3.45
N VAL A 18 -10.18 6.49 3.64
CA VAL A 18 -8.81 6.99 3.56
C VAL A 18 -8.12 6.35 2.37
N GLY A 19 -7.15 7.08 1.82
CA GLY A 19 -6.16 6.51 0.93
C GLY A 19 -4.80 6.45 1.61
N PHE A 20 -3.85 5.77 0.97
CA PHE A 20 -2.47 5.73 1.42
C PHE A 20 -1.50 5.67 0.25
N TYR A 21 -0.28 6.18 0.48
CA TYR A 21 0.89 5.87 -0.34
C TYR A 21 1.84 4.95 0.42
N ALA A 22 2.40 3.99 -0.29
CA ALA A 22 3.37 3.05 0.23
C ALA A 22 4.48 2.79 -0.82
N THR A 23 5.66 2.45 -0.33
CA THR A 23 6.79 1.99 -1.15
C THR A 23 7.28 0.67 -0.60
N ARG A 24 7.48 -0.32 -1.48
CA ARG A 24 8.04 -1.62 -1.12
C ARG A 24 9.23 -1.93 -2.02
N PHE A 25 10.32 -2.36 -1.39
CA PHE A 25 11.50 -2.91 -2.04
C PHE A 25 11.41 -4.42 -1.99
N VAL A 26 11.38 -5.04 -3.17
CA VAL A 26 11.33 -6.50 -3.32
C VAL A 26 12.41 -6.95 -4.28
N GLU A 27 12.92 -8.16 -4.08
CA GLU A 27 13.78 -8.81 -5.05
C GLU A 27 12.90 -9.71 -5.93
N ALA A 28 12.92 -9.47 -7.25
CA ALA A 28 12.05 -10.14 -8.19
C ALA A 28 12.75 -10.31 -9.55
N ALA A 29 12.34 -11.32 -10.31
CA ALA A 29 12.90 -11.59 -11.63
C ALA A 29 12.30 -10.70 -12.74
N SER A 30 11.15 -10.07 -12.47
CA SER A 30 10.43 -9.21 -13.40
C SER A 30 9.58 -8.16 -12.67
N SER A 31 9.09 -7.16 -13.39
CA SER A 31 8.17 -6.15 -12.84
C SER A 31 6.86 -6.77 -12.36
N ASP A 32 6.33 -7.77 -13.09
CA ASP A 32 5.08 -8.45 -12.73
C ASP A 32 5.26 -9.28 -11.45
N ASP A 33 6.41 -9.95 -11.31
CA ASP A 33 6.76 -10.65 -10.08
C ASP A 33 6.95 -9.68 -8.90
N ALA A 34 7.54 -8.51 -9.16
CA ALA A 34 7.72 -7.47 -8.15
C ALA A 34 6.37 -6.95 -7.64
N GLU A 35 5.42 -6.72 -8.54
CA GLU A 35 4.06 -6.32 -8.18
C GLU A 35 3.38 -7.37 -7.30
N ALA A 36 3.41 -8.64 -7.70
CA ALA A 36 2.80 -9.73 -6.96
C ALA A 36 3.39 -9.89 -5.55
N LEU A 37 4.72 -9.82 -5.43
CA LEU A 37 5.42 -9.91 -4.15
C LEU A 37 5.13 -8.72 -3.24
N ALA A 38 5.13 -7.51 -3.80
CA ALA A 38 4.79 -6.31 -3.04
C ALA A 38 3.33 -6.34 -2.56
N LEU A 39 2.39 -6.81 -3.40
CA LEU A 39 0.99 -6.98 -3.00
C LEU A 39 0.83 -8.01 -1.88
N ASP A 40 1.55 -9.13 -1.95
CA ASP A 40 1.53 -10.13 -0.89
C ASP A 40 2.09 -9.58 0.43
N GLN A 41 3.18 -8.80 0.38
CA GLN A 41 3.69 -8.10 1.56
C GLN A 41 2.64 -7.15 2.16
N LEU A 42 2.00 -6.30 1.35
CA LEU A 42 0.96 -5.39 1.83
C LEU A 42 -0.22 -6.12 2.51
N ARG A 43 -0.65 -7.27 1.97
CA ARG A 43 -1.77 -8.03 2.53
C ARG A 43 -1.49 -8.58 3.92
N ASN A 44 -0.23 -8.75 4.27
CA ASN A 44 0.21 -9.30 5.55
C ASN A 44 0.57 -8.20 6.57
N GLU A 45 0.40 -6.92 6.25
CA GLU A 45 0.65 -5.81 7.17
C GLU A 45 -0.53 -5.55 8.10
N ASP A 46 -0.24 -5.34 9.38
CA ASP A 46 -1.24 -5.13 10.43
C ASP A 46 -2.11 -3.89 10.17
N GLU A 47 -1.54 -2.84 9.57
CA GLU A 47 -2.23 -1.62 9.16
C GLU A 47 -3.35 -1.87 8.15
N LEU A 48 -3.24 -2.94 7.35
CA LEU A 48 -4.22 -3.33 6.34
C LEU A 48 -5.04 -4.56 6.74
N ASN A 49 -4.83 -5.09 7.95
CA ASN A 49 -5.59 -6.20 8.50
C ASN A 49 -6.97 -5.75 9.01
N ILE A 50 -7.86 -5.47 8.06
CA ILE A 50 -9.18 -4.90 8.33
C ILE A 50 -10.19 -6.04 8.58
N PRO A 51 -10.99 -5.98 9.67
CA PRO A 51 -12.07 -6.90 9.95
C PRO A 51 -13.04 -7.02 8.77
N ALA A 52 -13.50 -8.24 8.47
CA ALA A 52 -14.27 -8.52 7.25
C ALA A 52 -15.54 -7.65 7.14
N GLU A 53 -16.19 -7.37 8.26
CA GLU A 53 -17.39 -6.54 8.37
C GLU A 53 -17.17 -5.05 8.08
N LEU A 54 -15.91 -4.58 8.10
CA LEU A 54 -15.55 -3.19 7.79
C LEU A 54 -14.99 -3.04 6.38
N ARG A 55 -14.69 -4.15 5.68
CA ARG A 55 -14.09 -4.10 4.34
C ARG A 55 -15.05 -3.47 3.35
N SER A 56 -14.53 -2.53 2.56
CA SER A 56 -15.28 -1.89 1.47
C SER A 56 -15.02 -2.61 0.14
N GLU A 57 -16.07 -2.84 -0.64
CA GLU A 57 -15.96 -3.33 -2.02
C GLU A 57 -15.37 -2.27 -2.98
N ASP A 58 -15.31 -1.01 -2.55
CA ASP A 58 -14.73 0.10 -3.30
C ASP A 58 -13.23 0.29 -3.04
N ALA A 59 -12.67 -0.44 -2.06
CA ALA A 59 -11.25 -0.36 -1.73
C ALA A 59 -10.40 -0.91 -2.89
N ARG A 60 -9.41 -0.14 -3.34
CA ARG A 60 -8.53 -0.50 -4.47
C ARG A 60 -7.09 -0.19 -4.13
N VAL A 61 -6.18 -0.99 -4.68
CA VAL A 61 -4.73 -0.75 -4.63
C VAL A 61 -4.24 -0.65 -6.06
N PHE A 62 -3.46 0.38 -6.34
CA PHE A 62 -2.86 0.67 -7.64
C PHE A 62 -1.34 0.69 -7.49
N PHE A 63 -0.66 0.10 -8.47
CA PHE A 63 0.78 0.21 -8.63
C PHE A 63 1.06 1.32 -9.64
N GLU A 64 1.34 2.51 -9.15
CA GLU A 64 1.53 3.69 -10.00
C GLU A 64 2.91 3.74 -10.64
N GLU A 65 3.92 3.15 -9.98
CA GLU A 65 5.29 3.11 -10.48
C GLU A 65 6.01 1.85 -9.95
N ILE A 66 6.71 1.16 -10.84
CA ILE A 66 7.63 0.08 -10.49
C ILE A 66 8.96 0.41 -11.15
N THR A 67 10.00 0.57 -10.34
CA THR A 67 11.31 1.02 -10.80
C THR A 67 12.38 0.04 -10.33
N GLU A 68 13.12 -0.51 -11.28
CA GLU A 68 14.30 -1.33 -10.98
C GLU A 68 15.39 -0.45 -10.38
N ILE A 69 15.99 -0.89 -9.28
CA ILE A 69 17.08 -0.19 -8.60
C ILE A 69 18.30 -1.09 -8.47
N ASN A 70 19.48 -0.48 -8.41
CA ASN A 70 20.71 -1.24 -8.18
C ASN A 70 20.70 -1.89 -6.80
N ALA A 71 21.19 -3.13 -6.70
CA ALA A 71 21.21 -3.91 -5.46
C ALA A 71 21.90 -3.20 -4.28
N ASP A 72 22.93 -2.39 -4.57
CA ASP A 72 23.72 -1.62 -3.58
C ASP A 72 23.07 -0.29 -3.18
N SER A 73 21.91 0.05 -3.74
CA SER A 73 21.18 1.28 -3.38
C SER A 73 20.66 1.17 -1.94
N GLU A 74 20.75 2.25 -1.18
CA GLU A 74 20.18 2.32 0.17
C GLU A 74 18.66 2.10 0.10
N ARG A 75 18.15 1.13 0.87
CA ARG A 75 16.73 0.79 0.93
C ARG A 75 16.15 1.29 2.25
N LEU A 76 15.07 2.06 2.17
CA LEU A 76 14.26 2.35 3.34
C LEU A 76 13.50 1.06 3.75
N PRO A 77 13.21 0.87 5.05
CA PRO A 77 12.41 -0.27 5.48
C PRO A 77 11.02 -0.23 4.85
N ASN A 78 10.50 -1.41 4.46
CA ASN A 78 9.17 -1.62 3.87
C ASN A 78 8.02 -1.42 4.87
N SER A 79 8.10 -0.43 5.75
CA SER A 79 7.20 -0.29 6.91
C SER A 79 6.54 1.07 7.00
N GLY A 80 6.42 1.78 5.88
CA GLY A 80 5.86 3.12 5.82
C GLY A 80 4.56 3.18 5.03
N PHE A 81 3.57 3.85 5.62
CA PHE A 81 2.37 4.35 4.96
C PHE A 81 2.26 5.86 5.18
N THR A 82 1.88 6.58 4.13
CA THR A 82 1.44 7.98 4.23
C THR A 82 -0.04 8.03 3.91
N PHE A 83 -0.88 8.20 4.92
CA PHE A 83 -2.34 8.22 4.76
C PHE A 83 -2.89 9.61 4.41
N PHE A 84 -3.97 9.63 3.64
CA PHE A 84 -4.70 10.85 3.27
C PHE A 84 -6.22 10.62 3.28
N VAL A 85 -7.00 11.70 3.29
CA VAL A 85 -8.47 11.64 3.27
C VAL A 85 -8.95 11.58 1.81
N MET A 86 -9.89 10.70 1.50
CA MET A 86 -10.49 10.64 0.16
C MET A 86 -11.44 11.85 -0.06
N GLY A 87 -11.37 12.48 -1.24
CA GLY A 87 -12.31 13.53 -1.66
C GLY A 87 -11.95 14.97 -1.22
N SER A 88 -10.68 15.23 -0.92
CA SER A 88 -10.13 16.60 -0.82
C SER A 88 -9.95 17.26 -2.18
#